data_AF-A0A261FM30-F1
#
_entry.id   AF-A0A261FM30-F1
#
_cell.length_a   1.000
_cell.length_b   1.000
_cell.length_c   1.000
_cell.angle_alpha   90.00
_cell.angle_beta   90.00
_cell.angle_gamma   90.00
#
_symmetry.space_group_name_H-M   'P 1'
#
loop_
_entity.id
_entity.type
_entity.pdbx_description
1 polymer ?
#
loop_
_entity_poly.entity_id
_entity_poly.type
_entity_poly.pdbx_seq_one_letter_code
_entity_poly.pdbx_strand_id
1 'polypeptide(L)'
;MKGSDQRIIIPWIVSIVGSVVMAASVLLPYGAAKDAESLSAMSELIGEDLVNPSMAKFAQVYMAHAGEYINELQAYITLGITTAIAVFSLLALLFAVLKKPIATIVFAILALLVFLAQSFDFSNRGVVPSDNYGWGIGYYALFAGIIVTIVGAIWMFAAHRQAKKMQAV
;
A
#
# COMPACT_ATOMS: atom_id res chain seq x y z
N MET A 1 -19.10 -13.90 -27.44
CA MET A 1 -18.27 -12.74 -27.02
C MET A 1 -17.08 -12.65 -27.98
N LYS A 2 -16.93 -11.53 -28.71
CA LYS A 2 -15.88 -11.35 -29.74
C LYS A 2 -14.49 -11.27 -29.09
N GLY A 3 -13.49 -11.90 -29.70
CA GLY A 3 -12.12 -12.05 -29.17
C GLY A 3 -11.31 -10.75 -28.92
N SER A 4 -11.91 -9.57 -29.07
CA SER A 4 -11.34 -8.29 -28.60
C SER A 4 -11.56 -8.06 -27.11
N ASP A 5 -12.67 -8.54 -26.54
CA ASP A 5 -13.00 -8.31 -25.12
C ASP A 5 -12.14 -9.17 -24.19
N GLN A 6 -11.88 -10.44 -24.56
CA GLN A 6 -11.02 -11.33 -23.78
C GLN A 6 -9.59 -10.79 -23.63
N ARG A 7 -9.08 -10.07 -24.64
CA ARG A 7 -7.74 -9.46 -24.62
C ARG A 7 -7.60 -8.31 -23.62
N ILE A 8 -8.72 -7.74 -23.16
CA ILE A 8 -8.76 -6.64 -22.18
C ILE A 8 -9.14 -7.16 -20.79
N ILE A 9 -9.92 -8.24 -20.71
CA ILE A 9 -10.39 -8.81 -19.43
C ILE A 9 -9.23 -9.28 -18.55
N ILE A 10 -8.27 -10.04 -19.11
CA ILE A 10 -7.12 -10.55 -18.34
C ILE A 10 -6.30 -9.41 -17.72
N PRO A 11 -5.79 -8.42 -18.50
CA PRO A 11 -5.01 -7.35 -17.90
C PRO A 11 -5.82 -6.47 -16.94
N TRP A 12 -7.13 -6.33 -17.17
CA TRP A 12 -8.02 -5.65 -16.23
C TRP A 12 -8.12 -6.38 -14.88
N ILE A 13 -8.30 -7.71 -14.88
CA ILE A 13 -8.32 -8.52 -13.65
C ILE A 13 -6.98 -8.43 -12.93
N VAL A 14 -5.86 -8.55 -13.66
CA VAL A 14 -4.50 -8.42 -13.08
C VAL A 14 -4.34 -7.07 -12.39
N SER A 15 -4.76 -5.98 -13.04
CA SER A 15 -4.71 -4.64 -12.47
C SER A 15 -5.55 -4.52 -11.19
N ILE A 16 -6.75 -5.09 -11.16
CA ILE A 16 -7.62 -5.08 -9.98
C ILE A 16 -6.97 -5.86 -8.84
N VAL A 17 -6.50 -7.09 -9.10
CA VAL A 17 -5.88 -7.94 -8.08
C VAL A 17 -4.68 -7.24 -7.44
N GLY A 18 -3.81 -6.64 -8.25
CA GLY A 18 -2.69 -5.84 -7.75
C GLY A 18 -3.15 -4.69 -6.85
N SER A 19 -4.19 -3.96 -7.27
CA SER A 19 -4.68 -2.78 -6.52
C SER A 19 -5.38 -3.16 -5.23
N VAL A 20 -6.06 -4.30 -5.20
CA VAL A 20 -6.63 -4.88 -3.97
C VAL A 20 -5.52 -5.25 -2.99
N VAL A 21 -4.48 -5.97 -3.45
CA VAL A 21 -3.34 -6.34 -2.61
C VAL A 21 -2.64 -5.08 -2.06
N MET A 22 -2.43 -4.08 -2.92
CA MET A 22 -1.87 -2.79 -2.52
C MET A 22 -2.74 -2.09 -1.46
N ALA A 23 -4.06 -1.99 -1.64
CA ALA A 23 -4.93 -1.35 -0.65
C ALA A 23 -4.99 -2.13 0.68
N ALA A 24 -5.09 -3.47 0.61
CA ALA A 24 -5.14 -4.33 1.78
C ALA A 24 -3.84 -4.28 2.60
N SER A 25 -2.69 -4.05 1.95
CA SER A 25 -1.39 -4.03 2.61
C SER A 25 -1.25 -2.96 3.69
N VAL A 26 -2.04 -1.88 3.65
CA VAL A 26 -2.10 -0.85 4.71
C VAL A 26 -2.54 -1.44 6.06
N LEU A 27 -3.34 -2.51 6.01
CA LEU A 27 -3.89 -3.21 7.17
C LEU A 27 -3.10 -4.46 7.53
N LEU A 28 -2.20 -4.92 6.65
CA LEU A 28 -1.32 -6.06 6.91
C LEU A 28 -0.15 -5.65 7.81
N PRO A 29 0.48 -6.61 8.53
CA PRO A 29 1.66 -6.36 9.35
C PRO A 29 2.77 -5.66 8.56
N TYR A 30 3.03 -4.40 8.90
CA TYR A 30 4.06 -3.60 8.27
C TYR A 30 5.39 -3.71 9.03
N GLY A 31 5.31 -3.71 10.36
CA GLY A 31 6.38 -4.18 11.24
C GLY A 31 6.14 -5.63 11.65
N ALA A 32 7.22 -6.38 11.82
CA ALA A 32 7.21 -7.70 12.43
C ALA A 32 8.21 -7.73 13.58
N ALA A 33 7.77 -8.07 14.79
CA ALA A 33 8.63 -8.15 15.95
C ALA A 33 9.77 -9.17 15.71
N LYS A 34 11.00 -8.78 16.04
CA LYS A 34 12.17 -9.68 16.03
C LYS A 34 12.20 -10.59 17.27
N ASP A 35 11.69 -10.08 18.39
CA ASP A 35 11.46 -10.81 19.62
C ASP A 35 9.98 -10.64 20.01
N ALA A 36 9.17 -11.63 19.64
CA ALA A 36 7.72 -11.60 19.88
C ALA A 36 7.37 -11.71 21.37
N GLU A 37 8.21 -12.36 22.18
CA GLU A 37 7.94 -12.59 23.60
C GLU A 37 8.07 -11.28 24.38
N SER A 38 9.18 -10.56 24.18
CA SER A 38 9.41 -9.24 24.78
C SER A 38 8.33 -8.22 24.39
N LEU A 39 7.97 -8.17 23.10
CA LEU A 39 6.94 -7.23 22.63
C LEU A 39 5.51 -7.64 23.03
N SER A 40 5.24 -8.94 23.24
CA SER A 40 3.95 -9.38 23.76
C SER A 40 3.73 -8.92 25.21
N ALA A 41 4.76 -9.02 26.05
CA ALA A 41 4.71 -8.52 27.43
C ALA A 41 4.50 -6.99 27.46
N MET A 42 5.15 -6.24 26.56
CA MET A 42 4.92 -4.80 26.43
C MET A 42 3.52 -4.51 25.91
N SER A 43 3.03 -5.26 24.92
CA SER A 43 1.67 -5.14 24.36
C SER A 43 0.59 -5.33 25.44
N GLU A 44 0.75 -6.31 26.32
CA GLU A 44 -0.15 -6.54 27.45
C GLU A 44 -0.13 -5.39 28.46
N LEU A 45 1.05 -4.81 28.73
CA LEU A 45 1.19 -3.70 29.67
C LEU A 45 0.52 -2.40 29.16
N ILE A 46 0.64 -2.12 27.87
CA ILE A 46 0.10 -0.88 27.26
C ILE A 46 -1.29 -1.08 26.63
N GLY A 47 -1.78 -2.32 26.54
CA GLY A 47 -3.07 -2.65 25.95
C GLY A 47 -3.15 -2.53 24.42
N GLU A 48 -2.01 -2.58 23.72
CA GLU A 48 -1.93 -2.41 22.27
C GLU A 48 -1.17 -3.58 21.62
N ASP A 49 -1.69 -4.16 20.54
CA ASP A 49 -0.97 -5.20 19.79
C ASP A 49 0.19 -4.57 19.01
N LEU A 50 1.40 -4.76 19.55
CA LEU A 50 2.65 -4.31 18.97
C LEU A 50 3.46 -5.44 18.35
N VAL A 51 2.97 -6.69 18.33
CA VAL A 51 3.78 -7.80 17.80
C VAL A 51 3.91 -7.68 16.27
N ASN A 52 2.82 -7.32 15.59
CA ASN A 52 2.75 -7.25 14.13
C ASN A 52 1.98 -6.01 13.65
N PRO A 53 2.42 -4.78 14.00
CA PRO A 53 1.67 -3.57 13.72
C PRO A 53 1.58 -3.30 12.22
N SER A 54 0.37 -3.01 11.75
CA SER A 54 0.13 -2.46 10.42
C SER A 54 0.48 -0.97 10.34
N MET A 55 0.54 -0.40 9.13
CA MET A 55 0.72 1.05 8.97
C MET A 55 -0.42 1.83 9.65
N ALA A 56 -1.66 1.33 9.50
CA ALA A 56 -2.82 1.90 10.18
C ALA A 56 -2.67 1.84 11.71
N LYS A 57 -2.11 0.75 12.25
CA LYS A 57 -1.86 0.63 13.69
C LYS A 57 -0.81 1.61 14.18
N PHE A 58 0.29 1.77 13.44
CA PHE A 58 1.29 2.79 13.75
C PHE A 58 0.69 4.20 13.77
N ALA A 59 -0.12 4.56 12.77
CA ALA A 59 -0.80 5.86 12.76
C ALA A 59 -1.74 6.05 13.96
N GLN A 60 -2.46 5.00 14.37
CA GLN A 60 -3.33 5.04 15.55
C GLN A 60 -2.53 5.25 16.83
N VAL A 61 -1.51 4.42 17.09
CA VAL A 61 -0.66 4.51 18.30
C VAL A 61 0.03 5.88 18.37
N TYR A 62 0.48 6.40 17.23
CA TYR A 62 1.13 7.71 17.16
C TYR A 62 0.20 8.84 17.55
N MET A 63 -1.05 8.80 17.07
CA MET A 63 -2.05 9.79 17.43
C MET A 63 -2.52 9.66 18.89
N ALA A 64 -2.62 8.43 19.41
CA ALA A 64 -3.04 8.18 20.78
C ALA A 64 -2.06 8.77 21.82
N HIS A 65 -0.77 8.82 21.50
CA HIS A 65 0.29 9.33 22.38
C HIS A 65 0.93 10.65 21.90
N ALA A 66 0.24 11.35 21.00
CA ALA A 66 0.68 12.66 20.51
C ALA A 66 0.70 13.68 21.66
N GLY A 67 1.83 14.36 21.86
CA GLY A 67 2.03 15.35 22.92
C GLY A 67 2.45 14.77 24.27
N GLU A 68 2.35 13.46 24.46
CA GLU A 68 2.77 12.77 25.69
C GLU A 68 4.16 12.15 25.54
N TYR A 69 4.27 11.15 24.66
CA TYR A 69 5.52 10.42 24.38
C TYR A 69 5.99 10.59 22.93
N ILE A 70 5.08 11.01 22.05
CA ILE A 70 5.35 11.21 20.62
C ILE A 70 5.15 12.68 20.30
N ASN A 71 6.13 13.26 19.59
CA ASN A 71 6.01 14.63 19.12
C ASN A 71 4.77 14.79 18.23
N GLU A 72 3.93 15.81 18.51
CA GLU A 72 2.65 16.01 17.81
C GLU A 72 2.81 16.08 16.29
N LEU A 73 3.80 16.83 15.80
CA LEU A 73 4.06 16.95 14.36
C LEU A 73 4.39 15.59 13.74
N GLN A 74 5.16 14.75 14.44
CA GLN A 74 5.46 13.39 13.96
C GLN A 74 4.22 12.50 13.90
N ALA A 75 3.30 12.64 14.87
CA ALA A 75 2.03 11.91 14.86
C ALA A 75 1.17 12.31 13.65
N TYR A 76 0.97 13.60 13.42
CA TYR A 76 0.22 14.11 12.28
C TYR A 76 0.83 13.75 10.93
N ILE A 77 2.16 13.80 10.80
CA ILE A 77 2.87 13.38 9.58
C ILE A 77 2.62 11.88 9.33
N THR A 78 2.75 11.05 10.36
CA THR A 78 2.56 9.59 10.24
C THR A 78 1.14 9.25 9.83
N LEU A 79 0.14 9.91 10.42
CA LEU A 79 -1.27 9.77 10.05
C LEU A 79 -1.51 10.24 8.60
N GLY A 80 -1.00 11.42 8.24
CA GLY A 80 -1.18 12.02 6.93
C GLY A 80 -0.60 11.15 5.81
N ILE A 81 0.63 10.67 5.99
CA ILE A 81 1.31 9.78 5.03
C ILE A 81 0.57 8.44 4.91
N THR A 82 0.20 7.81 6.04
CA THR A 82 -0.55 6.54 6.02
C THR A 82 -1.89 6.68 5.31
N THR A 83 -2.60 7.79 5.58
CA THR A 83 -3.87 8.11 4.92
C THR A 83 -3.68 8.34 3.43
N ALA A 84 -2.62 9.05 3.01
CA ALA A 84 -2.31 9.27 1.60
C ALA A 84 -2.04 7.95 0.85
N ILE A 85 -1.28 7.02 1.46
CA ILE A 85 -1.05 5.68 0.88
C ILE A 85 -2.38 4.95 0.68
N ALA A 86 -3.24 4.94 1.69
CA ALA A 86 -4.55 4.29 1.61
C ALA A 86 -5.43 4.91 0.52
N VAL A 87 -5.54 6.24 0.49
CA VAL A 87 -6.35 6.99 -0.49
C VAL A 87 -5.83 6.74 -1.90
N PHE A 88 -4.54 6.84 -2.16
CA PHE A 88 -3.97 6.59 -3.48
C PHE A 88 -4.14 5.13 -3.91
N SER A 89 -4.03 4.18 -2.98
CA SER A 89 -4.27 2.77 -3.28
C SER A 89 -5.74 2.51 -3.66
N LEU A 90 -6.68 3.12 -2.95
CA LEU A 90 -8.12 3.04 -3.26
C LEU A 90 -8.48 3.74 -4.57
N LEU A 91 -7.84 4.88 -4.88
CA LEU A 91 -8.02 5.57 -6.16
C LEU A 91 -7.47 4.75 -7.32
N ALA A 92 -6.30 4.11 -7.17
CA ALA A 92 -5.78 3.18 -8.16
C ALA A 92 -6.77 2.02 -8.41
N LEU A 93 -7.31 1.42 -7.35
CA LEU A 93 -8.33 0.37 -7.46
C LEU A 93 -9.60 0.88 -8.16
N LEU A 94 -10.11 2.05 -7.78
CA LEU A 94 -11.26 2.67 -8.42
C LEU A 94 -11.03 2.84 -9.92
N PHE A 95 -9.90 3.40 -10.32
CA PHE A 95 -9.58 3.60 -11.74
C PHE A 95 -9.30 2.29 -12.49
N ALA A 96 -8.78 1.26 -11.81
CA ALA A 96 -8.66 -0.08 -12.37
C ALA A 96 -10.05 -0.67 -12.68
N VAL A 97 -10.99 -0.60 -11.73
CA VAL A 97 -12.39 -1.03 -11.92
C VAL A 97 -13.06 -0.26 -13.07
N LEU A 98 -12.84 1.05 -13.15
CA LEU A 98 -13.34 1.90 -14.23
C LEU A 98 -12.61 1.73 -15.58
N LYS A 99 -11.63 0.80 -15.67
CA LYS A 99 -10.82 0.54 -16.87
C LYS A 99 -10.12 1.81 -17.38
N LYS A 100 -9.60 2.62 -16.47
CA LYS A 100 -8.82 3.84 -16.74
C LYS A 100 -7.33 3.56 -16.44
N PRO A 101 -6.59 2.93 -17.38
CA PRO A 101 -5.24 2.44 -17.09
C PRO A 101 -4.25 3.56 -16.75
N ILE A 102 -4.34 4.72 -17.41
CA ILE A 102 -3.43 5.85 -17.14
C ILE A 102 -3.62 6.36 -15.70
N ALA A 103 -4.86 6.60 -15.28
CA ALA A 103 -5.15 7.05 -13.92
C ALA A 103 -4.72 6.00 -12.88
N THR A 104 -4.94 4.71 -13.18
CA THR A 104 -4.49 3.60 -12.32
C THR A 104 -2.98 3.65 -12.10
N ILE A 105 -2.18 3.84 -13.17
CA ILE A 105 -0.71 3.96 -13.09
C ILE A 105 -0.31 5.16 -12.25
N VAL A 106 -0.93 6.33 -12.49
CA VAL A 106 -0.61 7.56 -11.75
C VAL A 106 -0.81 7.36 -10.25
N PHE A 107 -1.96 6.83 -9.82
CA PHE A 107 -2.23 6.62 -8.40
C PHE A 107 -1.40 5.49 -7.78
N ALA A 108 -1.05 4.44 -8.53
CA ALA A 108 -0.11 3.43 -8.07
C ALA A 108 1.30 3.99 -7.84
N ILE A 109 1.78 4.90 -8.71
CA ILE A 109 3.06 5.58 -8.54
C ILE A 109 3.00 6.55 -7.36
N LEU A 110 1.91 7.30 -7.18
CA LEU A 110 1.76 8.17 -6.01
C LEU A 110 1.75 7.36 -4.71
N ALA A 111 1.05 6.22 -4.66
CA ALA A 111 1.10 5.32 -3.52
C ALA A 111 2.54 4.82 -3.25
N LEU A 112 3.30 4.45 -4.30
CA LEU A 112 4.70 4.06 -4.19
C LEU A 112 5.56 5.17 -3.57
N LEU A 113 5.45 6.40 -4.08
CA LEU A 113 6.29 7.51 -3.64
C LEU A 113 6.04 7.85 -2.17
N VAL A 114 4.78 7.90 -1.74
CA VAL A 114 4.45 8.20 -0.33
C VAL A 114 4.81 7.02 0.57
N PHE A 115 4.68 5.78 0.09
CA PHE A 115 5.14 4.60 0.83
C PHE A 115 6.67 4.57 1.02
N LEU A 116 7.43 4.95 -0.01
CA LEU A 116 8.88 5.08 0.10
C LEU A 116 9.26 6.18 1.10
N ALA A 117 8.55 7.31 1.09
CA ALA A 117 8.74 8.38 2.07
C ALA A 117 8.46 7.90 3.50
N GLN A 118 7.38 7.14 3.72
CA GLN A 118 7.08 6.54 5.04
C GLN A 118 8.18 5.58 5.48
N SER A 119 8.58 4.67 4.59
CA SER A 119 9.58 3.65 4.90
C SER A 119 10.92 4.29 5.25
N PHE A 120 11.27 5.39 4.57
CA PHE A 120 12.45 6.18 4.87
C PHE A 120 12.33 6.90 6.22
N ASP A 121 11.21 7.59 6.50
CA ASP A 121 10.98 8.27 7.80
C ASP A 121 11.07 7.28 8.97
N PHE A 122 10.39 6.14 8.85
CA PHE A 122 10.36 5.11 9.87
C PHE A 122 11.73 4.49 10.11
N SER A 123 12.49 4.23 9.04
CA SER A 123 13.85 3.71 9.17
C SER A 123 14.78 4.73 9.83
N ASN A 124 14.67 6.01 9.47
CA ASN A 124 15.52 7.07 10.02
C ASN A 124 15.24 7.33 11.51
N ARG A 125 13.99 7.11 11.95
CA ARG A 125 13.56 7.28 13.34
C ARG A 125 13.70 6.00 14.19
N GLY A 126 14.19 4.92 13.61
CA GLY A 126 14.34 3.63 14.31
C GLY A 126 13.00 2.95 14.65
N VAL A 127 11.96 3.17 13.84
CA VAL A 127 10.64 2.53 13.98
C VAL A 127 10.67 1.15 13.30
N VAL A 128 10.79 1.14 11.97
CA VAL A 128 10.95 -0.06 11.14
C VAL A 128 11.86 0.25 9.94
N PRO A 129 12.92 -0.54 9.68
CA PRO A 129 13.45 -1.57 10.56
C PRO A 129 14.17 -0.93 11.76
N SER A 130 14.25 -1.68 12.85
CA SER A 130 14.92 -1.29 14.09
C SER A 130 15.44 -2.54 14.81
N ASP A 131 16.01 -2.39 16.00
CA ASP A 131 16.42 -3.54 16.82
C ASP A 131 15.23 -4.40 17.25
N ASN A 132 14.05 -3.79 17.35
CA ASN A 132 12.82 -4.46 17.78
C ASN A 132 11.98 -4.99 16.60
N TYR A 133 12.06 -4.35 15.41
CA TYR A 133 11.22 -4.69 14.27
C TYR A 133 12.01 -4.95 12.98
N GLY A 134 11.59 -6.00 12.26
CA GLY A 134 11.87 -6.17 10.84
C GLY A 134 10.70 -5.70 9.97
N TRP A 135 10.89 -5.72 8.65
CA TRP A 135 9.81 -5.51 7.69
C TRP A 135 8.84 -6.69 7.72
N GLY A 136 7.55 -6.39 7.91
CA GLY A 136 6.47 -7.37 7.88
C GLY A 136 5.93 -7.65 6.48
N ILE A 137 4.99 -8.58 6.37
CA ILE A 137 4.42 -9.01 5.08
C ILE A 137 3.73 -7.87 4.32
N GLY A 138 3.15 -6.90 5.03
CA GLY A 138 2.52 -5.71 4.47
C GLY A 138 3.49 -4.86 3.66
N TYR A 139 4.75 -4.75 4.08
CA TYR A 139 5.79 -4.03 3.32
C TYR A 139 5.99 -4.65 1.94
N TYR A 140 6.20 -5.97 1.89
CA TYR A 140 6.42 -6.71 0.64
C TYR A 140 5.14 -6.80 -0.21
N ALA A 141 3.98 -6.99 0.43
CA ALA A 141 2.69 -7.06 -0.24
C ALA A 141 2.36 -5.74 -0.95
N LEU A 142 2.66 -4.59 -0.34
CA LEU A 142 2.44 -3.29 -0.98
C LEU A 142 3.28 -3.15 -2.25
N PHE A 143 4.58 -3.45 -2.20
CA PHE A 143 5.45 -3.44 -3.39
C PHE A 143 4.96 -4.39 -4.48
N ALA A 144 4.62 -5.63 -4.12
CA ALA A 144 4.11 -6.62 -5.06
C ALA A 144 2.79 -6.15 -5.69
N GLY A 145 1.87 -5.61 -4.88
CA GLY A 145 0.59 -5.06 -5.34
C GLY A 145 0.78 -3.91 -6.33
N ILE A 146 1.73 -3.00 -6.08
CA ILE A 146 2.08 -1.89 -6.99
C ILE A 146 2.60 -2.43 -8.32
N ILE A 147 3.56 -3.36 -8.30
CA ILE A 147 4.15 -3.93 -9.52
C ILE A 147 3.05 -4.61 -10.36
N VAL A 148 2.23 -5.45 -9.75
CA VAL A 148 1.13 -6.16 -10.42
C VAL A 148 0.11 -5.17 -10.98
N THR A 149 -0.23 -4.12 -10.23
CA THR A 149 -1.14 -3.05 -10.68
C THR A 149 -0.60 -2.37 -11.94
N ILE A 150 0.66 -1.94 -11.93
CA ILE A 150 1.28 -1.21 -13.04
C ILE A 150 1.39 -2.11 -14.26
N VAL A 151 1.85 -3.35 -14.10
CA VAL A 151 1.95 -4.32 -15.22
C VAL A 151 0.57 -4.57 -15.84
N GLY A 152 -0.45 -4.82 -15.01
CA GLY A 152 -1.83 -5.00 -15.47
C GLY A 152 -2.37 -3.78 -16.22
N ALA A 153 -2.14 -2.58 -15.68
CA ALA A 153 -2.60 -1.34 -16.29
C ALA A 153 -1.88 -0.99 -17.61
N ILE A 154 -0.56 -1.20 -17.69
CA ILE A 154 0.20 -1.00 -18.93
C ILE A 154 -0.28 -1.98 -20.01
N TRP A 155 -0.49 -3.24 -19.65
CA TRP A 155 -1.02 -4.24 -20.58
C TRP A 155 -2.43 -3.88 -21.04
N MET A 156 -3.30 -3.44 -20.12
CA MET A 156 -4.66 -2.97 -20.46
C MET A 156 -4.62 -1.77 -21.41
N PHE A 157 -3.71 -0.82 -21.19
CA PHE A 157 -3.51 0.33 -22.07
C PHE A 157 -3.08 -0.09 -23.48
N ALA A 158 -2.10 -1.00 -23.59
CA ALA A 158 -1.64 -1.52 -24.87
C ALA A 158 -2.77 -2.25 -25.61
N ALA A 159 -3.55 -3.08 -24.91
CA ALA A 159 -4.70 -3.79 -25.47
C ALA A 159 -5.78 -2.83 -26.01
N HIS A 160 -6.09 -1.75 -25.26
CA HIS A 160 -7.02 -0.71 -25.74
C HIS A 160 -6.52 -0.01 -27.00
N ARG A 161 -5.22 0.32 -27.08
CA ARG A 161 -4.64 0.94 -28.28
C ARG A 161 -4.71 0.02 -29.50
N GLN A 162 -4.42 -1.26 -29.33
CA GLN A 162 -4.51 -2.25 -30.41
C GLN A 162 -5.96 -2.42 -30.90
N ALA A 163 -6.93 -2.51 -29.98
CA ALA A 163 -8.34 -2.63 -30.32
C ALA A 163 -8.84 -1.43 -31.14
N LYS A 164 -8.46 -0.21 -30.76
CA LYS A 164 -8.81 1.01 -31.52
C LYS A 164 -8.18 1.02 -32.92
N LYS A 165 -6.92 0.58 -33.07
CA LYS A 165 -6.26 0.49 -34.38
C LYS A 165 -6.96 -0.49 -35.32
N MET A 166 -7.38 -1.66 -34.82
CA MET A 166 -8.09 -2.67 -35.62
C MET A 166 -9.52 -2.25 -36.05
N GLN A 167 -10.11 -1.26 -35.39
CA GLN A 167 -11.43 -0.71 -35.75
C GLN A 167 -11.34 0.44 -36.77
N ALA A 168 -10.14 0.99 -36.97
CA ALA A 168 -9.88 2.07 -37.92
C ALA A 168 -9.33 1.59 -39.27
N VAL A 169 -9.15 0.27 -39.43
CA VAL A 169 -8.79 -0.45 -40.66
C VAL A 169 -10.02 -1.22 -41.13
#